data_AF-A0A2V2G1S7-F1
#
_entry.id   AF-A0A2V2G1S7-F1
#
_cell.length_a   1.000
_cell.length_b   1.000
_cell.length_c   1.000
_cell.angle_alpha   90.00
_cell.angle_beta   90.00
_cell.angle_gamma   90.00
#
_symmetry.space_group_name_H-M   'P 1'
#
loop_
_entity.id
_entity.type
_entity.pdbx_description
1 polymer ?
#
loop_
_entity_poly.entity_id
_entity_poly.type
_entity_poly.pdbx_seq_one_letter_code
_entity_poly.pdbx_strand_id
1 'polypeptide(L)'
;FAANASSVEEIEELRNELVENGYLRRRKNAFRPGAAKNKTAPYEYHTSDGLRILIGRNNKENDLLTFKTAGSKDIWFHTKDIPGSHAILFTGGVSLDEISEKAIFETAALAAYHSKARESENVPVDYVPVRFVKKPNGAKPGMVIFTNNRTVWVNPKTPDSK
;
A
#
# COMPACT_ATOMS: atom_id res chain seq x y z
N PHE A 1 6.63 8.34 -1.86
CA PHE A 1 5.37 8.97 -2.30
C PHE A 1 5.50 9.70 -3.63
N ALA A 2 6.13 10.88 -3.75
CA ALA A 2 6.10 11.62 -5.03
C ALA A 2 6.91 11.04 -6.22
N ALA A 3 7.79 10.05 -6.00
CA ALA A 3 8.70 9.54 -7.04
C ALA A 3 8.22 8.26 -7.78
N ASN A 4 7.09 7.68 -7.38
CA ASN A 4 6.63 6.37 -7.90
C ASN A 4 5.33 6.46 -8.72
N ALA A 5 4.81 7.67 -9.00
CA ALA A 5 3.67 7.82 -9.90
C ALA A 5 4.17 7.75 -11.34
N SER A 6 3.87 6.65 -12.01
CA SER A 6 4.34 6.34 -13.36
C SER A 6 3.35 6.76 -14.44
N SER A 7 2.08 7.02 -14.07
CA SER A 7 1.06 7.51 -14.98
C SER A 7 0.62 8.95 -14.66
N VAL A 8 0.15 9.66 -15.70
CA VAL A 8 -0.40 11.03 -15.56
C VAL A 8 -1.57 11.05 -14.57
N GLU A 9 -2.38 9.98 -14.57
CA GLU A 9 -3.54 9.82 -13.71
C GLU A 9 -3.15 9.68 -12.23
N GLU A 10 -2.10 8.90 -11.91
CA GLU A 10 -1.55 8.76 -10.56
C GLU A 10 -1.03 10.10 -10.03
N ILE A 11 -0.37 10.88 -10.89
CA ILE A 11 0.14 12.21 -10.54
C ILE A 11 -1.03 13.16 -10.22
N GLU A 12 -2.12 13.12 -10.99
CA GLU A 12 -3.30 13.94 -10.75
C GLU A 12 -4.03 13.56 -9.45
N GLU A 13 -4.15 12.25 -9.15
CA GLU A 13 -4.72 11.75 -7.89
C GLU A 13 -3.89 12.22 -6.68
N LEU A 14 -2.57 12.06 -6.73
CA LEU A 14 -1.66 12.55 -5.69
C LEU A 14 -1.75 14.07 -5.52
N ARG A 15 -1.82 14.83 -6.62
CA ARG A 15 -1.99 16.29 -6.56
C ARG A 15 -3.30 16.68 -5.88
N ASN A 16 -4.40 16.00 -6.22
CA ASN A 16 -5.70 16.23 -5.59
C ASN A 16 -5.66 15.90 -4.09
N GLU A 17 -4.97 14.83 -3.71
CA GLU A 17 -4.74 14.47 -2.30
C GLU A 17 -3.99 15.58 -1.54
N LEU A 18 -2.91 16.10 -2.13
CA LEU A 18 -2.11 17.17 -1.53
C LEU A 18 -2.89 18.48 -1.40
N VAL A 19 -3.78 18.80 -2.34
CA VAL A 19 -4.67 19.98 -2.24
C VAL A 19 -5.71 19.80 -1.13
N GLU A 20 -6.29 18.60 -1.00
CA GLU A 20 -7.31 18.32 0.01
C GLU A 20 -6.73 18.30 1.43
N ASN A 21 -5.51 17.79 1.59
CA ASN A 21 -4.77 17.79 2.85
C ASN A 21 -4.09 19.14 3.16
N GLY A 22 -4.33 20.18 2.34
CA GLY A 22 -3.85 21.55 2.58
C GLY A 22 -2.37 21.79 2.28
N TYR A 23 -1.66 20.82 1.70
CA TYR A 23 -0.26 20.96 1.30
C TYR A 23 -0.09 21.80 0.02
N LEU A 24 -1.12 21.87 -0.82
CA LEU A 24 -1.13 22.70 -2.03
C LEU A 24 -2.32 23.66 -2.04
N ARG A 25 -2.07 24.94 -2.37
CA ARG A 25 -3.15 25.90 -2.61
C ARG A 25 -3.88 25.55 -3.92
N ARG A 26 -5.21 25.43 -3.84
CA ARG A 26 -6.08 25.26 -5.01
C ARG A 26 -5.96 26.49 -5.93
N ARG A 27 -5.51 26.31 -7.18
CA ARG A 27 -5.59 27.39 -8.19
C ARG A 27 -7.06 27.66 -8.50
N LYS A 28 -7.48 28.93 -8.43
CA LYS A 28 -8.89 29.36 -8.53
C LYS A 28 -9.52 29.15 -9.93
N ASN A 29 -8.75 28.89 -10.98
CA ASN A 29 -9.23 28.76 -12.36
C ASN A 29 -8.88 27.41 -13.00
N ALA A 30 -9.38 26.30 -12.46
CA ALA A 30 -9.40 25.02 -13.17
C ALA A 30 -10.85 24.57 -13.32
N PHE A 31 -11.40 24.81 -14.50
CA PHE A 31 -12.68 24.28 -14.96
C PHE A 31 -12.70 22.76 -14.72
N ARG A 32 -13.73 22.26 -14.01
CA ARG A 32 -13.98 20.83 -13.83
C ARG A 32 -15.23 20.45 -14.63
N PRO A 33 -15.11 20.02 -15.90
CA PRO A 33 -16.19 19.24 -16.48
C PRO A 33 -16.23 17.91 -15.72
N GLY A 34 -17.43 17.40 -15.44
CA GLY A 34 -17.65 16.24 -14.60
C GLY A 34 -16.83 15.02 -15.05
N ALA A 35 -15.67 14.81 -14.42
CA ALA A 35 -14.97 13.55 -14.51
C ALA A 35 -15.72 12.59 -13.59
N ALA A 36 -16.50 11.69 -14.19
CA ALA A 36 -16.83 10.43 -13.57
C ALA A 36 -15.53 9.91 -12.93
N LYS A 37 -15.55 9.75 -11.60
CA LYS A 37 -14.40 9.31 -10.82
C LYS A 37 -14.05 7.90 -11.30
N ASN A 38 -13.18 7.78 -12.29
CA ASN A 38 -12.40 6.58 -12.48
C ASN A 38 -11.53 6.51 -11.23
N LYS A 39 -12.07 5.87 -10.18
CA LYS A 39 -11.28 5.48 -9.01
C LYS A 39 -10.32 4.46 -9.56
N THR A 40 -9.11 4.90 -9.82
CA THR A 40 -8.11 4.02 -10.36
C THR A 40 -7.86 2.95 -9.28
N ALA A 41 -7.94 1.67 -9.65
CA ALA A 41 -7.99 0.57 -8.68
C ALA A 41 -6.59 0.35 -8.08
N PRO A 42 -6.48 -0.13 -6.82
CA PRO A 42 -5.20 -0.53 -6.25
C PRO A 42 -4.51 -1.56 -7.15
N TYR A 43 -3.18 -1.63 -7.12
CA TYR A 43 -2.48 -2.67 -7.88
C TYR A 43 -2.84 -4.05 -7.32
N GLU A 44 -3.23 -4.95 -8.20
CA GLU A 44 -3.59 -6.32 -7.85
C GLU A 44 -2.54 -7.29 -8.38
N TYR A 45 -2.07 -8.17 -7.50
CA TYR A 45 -1.12 -9.23 -7.80
C TYR A 45 -1.57 -10.54 -7.17
N HIS A 46 -0.94 -11.63 -7.56
CA HIS A 46 -1.13 -12.93 -6.95
C HIS A 46 0.22 -13.54 -6.55
N THR A 47 0.24 -14.16 -5.37
CA THR A 47 1.35 -15.04 -4.96
C THR A 47 1.43 -16.27 -5.87
N SER A 48 2.54 -17.00 -5.81
CA SER A 48 2.66 -18.29 -6.50
C SER A 48 1.59 -19.30 -6.06
N ASP A 49 1.08 -19.13 -4.84
CA ASP A 49 0.10 -20.04 -4.22
C ASP A 49 -1.35 -19.60 -4.52
N GLY A 50 -1.52 -18.56 -5.35
CA GLY A 50 -2.83 -18.05 -5.80
C GLY A 50 -3.49 -17.05 -4.85
N LEU A 51 -2.89 -16.75 -3.70
CA LEU A 51 -3.40 -15.73 -2.78
C LEU A 51 -3.31 -14.35 -3.41
N ARG A 52 -4.39 -13.57 -3.24
CA ARG A 52 -4.50 -12.21 -3.79
C ARG A 52 -3.73 -11.21 -2.93
N ILE A 53 -3.01 -10.31 -3.59
CA ILE A 53 -2.29 -9.19 -3.00
C ILE A 53 -2.86 -7.89 -3.57
N LEU A 54 -3.17 -6.91 -2.70
CA LEU A 54 -3.50 -5.55 -3.14
C LEU A 54 -2.49 -4.54 -2.58
N ILE A 55 -2.08 -3.59 -3.42
CA ILE A 55 -1.12 -2.54 -3.05
C ILE A 55 -1.73 -1.17 -3.35
N GLY A 56 -1.72 -0.29 -2.34
CA GLY A 56 -2.28 1.05 -2.49
C GLY A 56 -1.34 1.98 -3.25
N ARG A 57 -1.90 2.87 -4.08
CA ARG A 57 -1.10 3.76 -4.94
C ARG A 57 -0.94 5.17 -4.35
N ASN A 58 -1.82 5.51 -3.43
CA ASN A 58 -1.84 6.79 -2.73
C ASN A 58 -2.28 6.58 -1.25
N ASN A 59 -2.20 7.62 -0.42
CA ASN A 59 -2.45 7.47 1.01
C ASN A 59 -3.93 7.20 1.31
N LYS A 60 -4.85 7.68 0.45
CA LYS A 60 -6.29 7.42 0.60
C LYS A 60 -6.62 5.95 0.31
N GLU A 61 -5.99 5.37 -0.70
CA GLU A 61 -6.10 3.94 -1.01
C GLU A 61 -5.48 3.09 0.06
N ASN A 62 -4.32 3.47 0.59
CA ASN A 62 -3.69 2.79 1.72
C ASN A 62 -4.66 2.67 2.90
N ASP A 63 -5.34 3.76 3.26
CA ASP A 63 -6.37 3.75 4.31
C ASP A 63 -7.56 2.86 3.94
N LEU A 64 -8.06 2.96 2.70
CA LEU A 64 -9.21 2.19 2.25
C LEU A 64 -8.90 0.69 2.28
N LEU A 65 -7.75 0.29 1.75
CA LEU A 65 -7.27 -1.08 1.75
C LEU A 65 -7.13 -1.62 3.16
N THR A 66 -6.45 -0.87 4.03
CA THR A 66 -6.12 -1.33 5.39
C THR A 66 -7.36 -1.41 6.28
N PHE A 67 -8.27 -0.44 6.20
CA PHE A 67 -9.35 -0.30 7.18
C PHE A 67 -10.76 -0.65 6.66
N LYS A 68 -10.96 -0.74 5.34
CA LYS A 68 -12.28 -1.08 4.76
C LYS A 68 -12.27 -2.35 3.92
N THR A 69 -11.22 -2.60 3.16
CA THR A 69 -11.16 -3.75 2.25
C THR A 69 -10.61 -4.99 2.92
N ALA A 70 -9.55 -4.85 3.72
CA ALA A 70 -8.90 -5.98 4.38
C ALA A 70 -9.72 -6.51 5.56
N GLY A 71 -9.74 -7.83 5.70
CA GLY A 71 -10.27 -8.53 6.87
C GLY A 71 -9.29 -8.48 8.05
N SER A 72 -9.79 -8.71 9.25
CA SER A 72 -9.00 -8.66 10.49
C SER A 72 -7.85 -9.69 10.56
N LYS A 73 -7.98 -10.80 9.83
CA LYS A 73 -6.97 -11.87 9.71
C LYS A 73 -6.00 -11.65 8.55
N ASP A 74 -6.31 -10.78 7.60
CA ASP A 74 -5.43 -10.50 6.49
C ASP A 74 -4.15 -9.84 6.98
N ILE A 75 -3.10 -9.94 6.18
CA ILE A 75 -1.76 -9.55 6.60
C ILE A 75 -1.41 -8.24 5.89
N TRP A 76 -1.11 -7.24 6.70
CA TRP A 76 -0.65 -5.93 6.27
C TRP A 76 0.87 -5.90 6.22
N PHE A 77 1.42 -5.24 5.21
CA PHE A 77 2.84 -5.08 4.96
C PHE A 77 3.18 -3.61 4.68
N HIS A 78 4.33 -3.17 5.18
CA HIS A 78 4.91 -1.87 4.87
C HIS A 78 6.41 -1.86 5.13
N THR A 79 7.15 -1.07 4.36
CA THR A 79 8.60 -0.91 4.57
C THR A 79 8.92 -0.25 5.90
N LYS A 80 9.87 -0.80 6.65
CA LYS A 80 10.25 -0.28 7.96
C LYS A 80 11.02 1.04 7.80
N ASP A 81 10.56 2.08 8.50
CA ASP A 81 11.15 3.44 8.52
C ASP A 81 11.29 4.12 7.14
N ILE A 82 10.74 3.52 6.09
CA ILE A 82 10.82 4.00 4.72
C ILE A 82 9.39 4.29 4.24
N PRO A 83 9.14 5.47 3.64
CA PRO A 83 7.86 5.77 3.03
C PRO A 83 7.56 4.82 1.87
N GLY A 84 6.47 4.05 1.97
CA GLY A 84 6.02 3.13 0.93
C GLY A 84 4.52 2.93 0.90
N SER A 85 4.06 2.12 -0.05
CA SER A 85 2.66 1.73 -0.15
C SER A 85 2.29 0.69 0.91
N HIS A 86 1.01 0.67 1.30
CA HIS A 86 0.49 -0.45 2.09
C HIS A 86 0.19 -1.61 1.16
N ALA A 87 0.71 -2.79 1.47
CA ALA A 87 0.38 -4.03 0.79
C ALA A 87 -0.44 -4.94 1.71
N ILE A 88 -1.49 -5.55 1.18
CA ILE A 88 -2.38 -6.48 1.89
C ILE A 88 -2.32 -7.84 1.19
N LEU A 89 -1.97 -8.88 1.93
CA LEU A 89 -2.15 -10.27 1.51
C LEU A 89 -3.50 -10.77 2.03
N PHE A 90 -4.39 -11.12 1.10
CA PHE A 90 -5.70 -11.68 1.42
C PHE A 90 -5.55 -13.17 1.68
N THR A 91 -5.77 -13.54 2.94
CA THR A 91 -5.58 -14.90 3.45
C THR A 91 -6.80 -15.80 3.22
N GLY A 92 -7.95 -15.23 2.85
CA GLY A 92 -9.21 -15.98 2.75
C GLY A 92 -9.69 -16.53 4.10
N GLY A 93 -9.16 -16.01 5.22
CA GLY A 93 -9.50 -16.45 6.57
C GLY A 93 -8.55 -17.48 7.19
N VAL A 94 -7.54 -17.93 6.43
CA VAL A 94 -6.43 -18.77 6.88
C VAL A 94 -5.59 -18.02 7.93
N SER A 95 -5.07 -18.75 8.91
CA SER A 95 -4.25 -18.15 9.97
C SER A 95 -2.83 -17.81 9.47
N LEU A 96 -2.19 -16.82 10.09
CA LEU A 96 -0.82 -16.40 9.71
C LEU A 96 0.18 -17.57 9.76
N ASP A 97 0.01 -18.51 10.69
CA ASP A 97 0.91 -19.63 10.89
C ASP A 97 0.78 -20.73 9.81
N GLU A 98 -0.32 -20.69 9.04
CA GLU A 98 -0.58 -21.59 7.91
C GLU A 98 -0.20 -20.97 6.56
N ILE A 99 0.07 -19.66 6.52
CA ILE A 99 0.51 -18.97 5.30
C ILE A 99 1.95 -19.37 5.00
N SER A 100 2.22 -19.73 3.74
CA SER A 100 3.57 -20.09 3.32
C SER A 100 4.53 -18.91 3.51
N GLU A 101 5.74 -19.18 3.98
CA GLU A 101 6.79 -18.16 4.07
C GLU A 101 7.03 -17.52 2.70
N LYS A 102 6.92 -18.31 1.63
CA LYS A 102 7.04 -17.82 0.26
C LYS A 102 6.05 -16.71 -0.08
N ALA A 103 4.76 -16.86 0.27
CA ALA A 103 3.75 -15.83 0.06
C ALA A 103 4.07 -14.54 0.83
N ILE A 104 4.62 -14.66 2.04
CA ILE A 104 5.07 -13.52 2.86
C ILE A 104 6.22 -12.81 2.16
N PHE A 105 7.26 -13.54 1.72
CA PHE A 105 8.42 -12.99 1.02
C PHE A 105 8.04 -12.32 -0.31
N GLU A 106 7.16 -12.94 -1.11
CA GLU A 106 6.67 -12.37 -2.37
C GLU A 106 5.90 -11.06 -2.15
N THR A 107 5.00 -11.04 -1.16
CA THR A 107 4.24 -9.83 -0.82
C THR A 107 5.16 -8.73 -0.28
N ALA A 108 6.12 -9.09 0.57
CA ALA A 108 7.09 -8.14 1.11
C ALA A 108 7.97 -7.55 0.00
N ALA A 109 8.43 -8.36 -0.95
CA ALA A 109 9.22 -7.89 -2.09
C ALA A 109 8.46 -6.89 -2.96
N LEU A 110 7.16 -7.10 -3.17
CA LEU A 110 6.30 -6.14 -3.86
C LEU A 110 6.08 -4.86 -3.06
N ALA A 111 5.92 -4.95 -1.73
CA ALA A 111 5.82 -3.78 -0.86
C ALA A 111 7.10 -2.93 -0.91
N ALA A 112 8.26 -3.58 -0.91
CA ALA A 112 9.56 -2.93 -1.07
C ALA A 112 9.70 -2.28 -2.46
N TYR A 113 9.23 -2.93 -3.52
CA TYR A 113 9.23 -2.37 -4.88
C TYR A 113 8.35 -1.11 -5.00
N HIS A 114 7.18 -1.09 -4.36
CA HIS A 114 6.29 0.07 -4.33
C HIS A 114 6.67 1.12 -3.26
N SER A 115 7.89 1.05 -2.72
CA SER A 115 8.41 2.00 -1.75
C SER A 115 9.49 2.93 -2.33
N LYS A 116 10.02 3.83 -1.51
CA LYS A 116 11.23 4.59 -1.87
C LYS A 116 12.48 3.72 -2.00
N ALA A 117 12.49 2.52 -1.43
CA ALA A 117 13.64 1.61 -1.43
C ALA A 117 13.63 0.63 -2.62
N ARG A 118 12.92 0.93 -3.71
CA ARG A 118 12.79 0.07 -4.89
C ARG A 118 14.11 -0.32 -5.57
N GLU A 119 15.13 0.54 -5.45
CA GLU A 119 16.48 0.37 -6.01
C GLU A 119 17.49 -0.07 -4.94
N SER A 120 17.03 -0.32 -3.72
CA SER A 120 17.86 -0.79 -2.61
C SER A 120 17.84 -2.31 -2.54
N GLU A 121 18.86 -2.89 -1.94
CA GLU A 121 18.92 -4.31 -1.60
C GLU A 121 18.64 -4.49 -0.11
N ASN A 122 18.19 -5.69 0.27
CA ASN A 122 18.00 -6.10 1.66
C ASN A 122 17.09 -5.14 2.46
N VAL A 123 15.95 -4.78 1.87
CA VAL A 123 14.99 -3.82 2.42
C VAL A 123 14.20 -4.47 3.57
N PRO A 124 14.16 -3.86 4.76
CA PRO A 124 13.33 -4.35 5.86
C PRO A 124 11.85 -4.02 5.61
N VAL A 125 11.00 -5.05 5.69
CA VAL A 125 9.54 -4.94 5.54
C VAL A 125 8.90 -5.51 6.79
N ASP A 126 8.08 -4.67 7.44
CA ASP A 126 7.26 -5.08 8.57
C ASP A 126 5.95 -5.67 8.06
N TYR A 127 5.52 -6.76 8.69
CA TYR A 127 4.23 -7.37 8.43
C TYR A 127 3.53 -7.78 9.71
N VAL A 128 2.20 -7.66 9.68
CA VAL A 128 1.35 -7.92 10.84
C VAL A 128 -0.10 -8.17 10.40
N PRO A 129 -0.88 -8.99 11.12
CA PRO A 129 -2.31 -9.05 10.90
C PRO A 129 -2.99 -7.68 11.05
N VAL A 130 -3.91 -7.35 10.14
CA VAL A 130 -4.60 -6.04 10.05
C VAL A 130 -5.29 -5.67 11.37
N ARG A 131 -5.78 -6.65 12.15
CA ARG A 131 -6.35 -6.41 13.50
C ARG A 131 -5.43 -5.65 14.46
N PHE A 132 -4.12 -5.71 14.26
CA PHE A 132 -3.13 -5.01 15.09
C PHE A 132 -2.75 -3.64 14.52
N VAL A 133 -3.23 -3.29 13.32
CA VAL A 133 -3.05 -1.98 12.69
C VAL A 133 -4.21 -1.07 13.10
N LYS A 134 -3.88 0.13 13.56
CA LYS A 134 -4.85 1.14 13.99
C LYS A 134 -4.52 2.49 13.39
N LYS A 135 -5.57 3.27 13.12
CA LYS A 135 -5.42 4.67 12.73
C LYS A 135 -5.56 5.57 13.96
N PRO A 136 -4.55 6.39 14.30
CA PRO A 136 -4.70 7.37 15.37
C PRO A 136 -5.77 8.41 15.03
N ASN A 137 -6.50 8.88 16.04
CA ASN A 137 -7.55 9.89 15.84
C ASN A 137 -6.94 11.19 15.29
N GLY A 138 -7.53 11.71 14.20
CA GLY A 138 -7.05 12.93 13.54
C GLY A 138 -5.79 12.74 12.69
N ALA A 139 -5.27 11.52 12.56
CA ALA A 139 -4.12 11.25 11.72
C ALA A 139 -4.44 11.47 10.23
N LYS A 140 -3.43 11.97 9.51
CA LYS A 140 -3.50 12.15 8.05
C LYS A 140 -3.69 10.78 7.37
N PRO A 141 -4.28 10.75 6.16
CA PRO A 141 -4.38 9.51 5.40
C PRO A 141 -3.02 8.82 5.24
N GLY A 142 -3.00 7.49 5.28
CA GLY A 142 -1.81 6.66 5.19
C GLY A 142 -1.03 6.51 6.50
N MET A 143 -1.31 7.32 7.52
CA MET A 143 -0.65 7.19 8.81
C MET A 143 -1.32 6.13 9.67
N VAL A 144 -0.53 5.12 10.05
CA VAL A 144 -0.97 3.99 10.87
C VAL A 144 0.00 3.73 12.01
N ILE A 145 -0.53 3.17 13.10
CA ILE A 145 0.24 2.60 14.19
C ILE A 145 -0.05 1.10 14.22
N PHE A 146 0.95 0.30 14.54
CA PHE A 146 0.79 -1.15 14.62
C PHE A 146 1.64 -1.72 15.76
N THR A 147 1.27 -2.92 16.19
CA THR A 147 1.91 -3.62 17.32
C THR A 147 2.13 -5.08 16.93
N ASN A 148 3.07 -5.77 17.56
CA ASN A 148 3.34 -7.19 17.31
C ASN A 148 3.73 -7.51 15.85
N ASN A 149 4.40 -6.58 15.17
CA ASN A 149 4.94 -6.83 13.84
C ASN A 149 6.10 -7.82 13.88
N ARG A 150 6.29 -8.49 12.75
CA ARG A 150 7.51 -9.22 12.42
C ARG A 150 8.18 -8.48 11.25
N THR A 151 9.50 -8.54 11.18
CA THR A 151 10.26 -7.92 10.08
C THR A 151 10.89 -9.02 9.24
N VAL A 152 10.77 -8.91 7.93
CA VAL A 152 11.50 -9.71 6.95
C VAL A 152 12.39 -8.81 6.12
N TRP A 153 13.49 -9.36 5.63
CA TRP A 153 14.40 -8.65 4.74
C TRP A 153 14.27 -9.20 3.34
N VAL A 154 14.02 -8.33 2.38
CA VAL A 154 13.72 -8.70 1.00
C VAL A 154 14.43 -7.81 0.02
N ASN A 155 14.77 -8.37 -1.13
CA ASN A 155 15.13 -7.58 -2.29
C ASN A 155 13.84 -7.19 -3.02
N PRO A 156 13.67 -5.90 -3.38
CA PRO A 156 12.56 -5.47 -4.22
C PRO A 156 12.51 -6.32 -5.49
N LYS A 157 11.36 -6.95 -5.75
CA LYS A 157 11.16 -7.73 -6.95
C LYS A 157 10.22 -6.97 -7.88
N THR A 158 10.64 -6.75 -9.11
CA THR A 158 9.78 -6.23 -10.17
C THR A 158 8.60 -7.20 -10.33
N PRO A 159 7.35 -6.72 -10.32
CA PRO A 159 6.22 -7.58 -10.62
C PRO A 159 6.42 -8.14 -12.03
N ASP A 160 6.45 -9.47 -12.18
CA ASP A 160 6.54 -10.09 -13.50
C ASP A 160 5.31 -9.65 -14.31
N SER A 161 5.54 -8.89 -15.39
CA SER A 161 4.51 -8.52 -16.34
C SER A 161 3.96 -9.79 -16.98
N LYS A 162 2.82 -10.28 -16.50
CA LYS A 162 2.00 -11.23 -17.24
C LYS A 162 1.09 -10.50 -18.21
#